data_AF-A0A2V8UAG7-F1
#
_entry.id   AF-A0A2V8UAG7-F1
#
_cell.length_a   1.000
_cell.length_b   1.000
_cell.length_c   1.000
_cell.angle_alpha   90.00
_cell.angle_beta   90.00
_cell.angle_gamma   90.00
#
_symmetry.space_group_name_H-M   'P 1'
#
loop_
_entity.id
_entity.type
_entity.pdbx_description
1 polymer ?
#
loop_
_entity_poly.entity_id
_entity_poly.type
_entity_poly.pdbx_seq_one_letter_code
_entity_poly.pdbx_strand_id
1 'polypeptide(L)'
;MTSPLALGWRVPAVPDVLSTGILDCPRGRITEIAGPRSSGRTSLLHSILAAATSRDEFAVLVDATDSFDPCSASAAGVELSKLTWIRCNGNVEHAMRAADLVIHSGGFGVVALDLAEAAESALNRIPSTAWF
;
A
#
# COMPACT_ATOMS: atom_id res chain seq x y z
N MET A 1 9.78 27.09 -38.80
CA MET A 1 10.83 26.35 -38.07
C MET A 1 10.40 26.20 -36.63
N THR A 2 9.64 25.14 -36.34
CA THR A 2 9.12 24.78 -35.02
C THR A 2 9.94 23.61 -34.49
N SER A 3 10.50 23.75 -33.28
CA SER A 3 11.29 22.75 -32.54
C SER A 3 10.57 22.47 -31.20
N PRO A 4 10.74 21.30 -30.55
CA PRO A 4 9.66 20.36 -30.33
C PRO A 4 9.14 20.42 -28.89
N LEU A 5 7.97 19.81 -28.71
CA LEU A 5 7.34 19.47 -27.43
C LEU A 5 8.36 18.84 -26.47
N ALA A 6 8.84 19.63 -25.51
CA ALA A 6 9.43 19.09 -24.29
C ALA A 6 8.30 18.39 -23.53
N LEU A 7 8.21 17.08 -23.70
CA LEU A 7 7.37 16.17 -22.92
C LEU A 7 7.87 16.21 -21.47
N GLY A 8 7.44 17.24 -20.74
CA GLY A 8 7.68 17.35 -19.31
C GLY A 8 6.85 16.28 -18.61
N TRP A 9 7.47 15.15 -18.29
CA TRP A 9 6.90 14.16 -17.39
C TRP A 9 6.73 14.80 -16.00
N ARG A 10 5.62 15.52 -15.80
CA ARG A 10 5.11 15.78 -14.46
C ARG A 10 4.29 14.56 -14.09
N VAL A 11 4.83 13.74 -13.18
CA VAL A 11 3.99 12.88 -12.36
C VAL A 11 2.97 13.85 -11.73
N PRO A 12 1.67 13.72 -12.02
CA PRO A 12 0.68 14.56 -11.36
C PRO A 12 0.88 14.40 -9.85
N ALA A 13 0.62 15.46 -9.09
CA ALA A 13 0.54 15.28 -7.65
C ALA A 13 -0.44 14.13 -7.41
N VAL A 14 0.02 13.14 -6.64
CA VAL A 14 -0.66 11.88 -6.35
C VAL A 14 -2.15 11.99 -5.98
N PRO A 15 -2.67 13.08 -5.37
CA PRO A 15 -4.11 13.21 -5.15
C PRO A 15 -4.95 13.04 -6.43
N ASP A 16 -4.39 13.30 -7.62
CA ASP A 16 -5.12 13.19 -8.88
C ASP A 16 -5.15 11.78 -9.51
N VAL A 17 -4.30 10.85 -9.07
CA VAL A 17 -4.28 9.48 -9.68
C VAL A 17 -5.51 8.66 -9.25
N LEU A 18 -6.07 8.96 -8.08
CA LEU A 18 -7.28 8.35 -7.57
C LEU A 18 -8.57 9.09 -7.98
N SER A 19 -8.47 10.33 -8.46
CA SER A 19 -9.61 11.08 -9.04
C SER A 19 -9.71 10.93 -10.56
N THR A 20 -8.63 10.54 -11.25
CA THR A 20 -8.59 10.36 -12.72
C THR A 20 -8.95 8.95 -13.21
N GLY A 21 -9.17 7.97 -12.32
CA GLY A 21 -9.62 6.61 -12.69
C GLY A 21 -8.53 5.66 -13.21
N ILE A 22 -7.25 5.97 -13.00
CA ILE A 22 -6.13 5.11 -13.44
C ILE A 22 -5.80 4.01 -12.41
N LEU A 23 -6.27 4.14 -11.16
CA LEU A 23 -6.01 3.19 -10.07
C LEU A 23 -7.24 3.06 -9.15
N ASP A 24 -8.39 2.71 -9.73
CA ASP A 24 -9.60 2.43 -8.96
C ASP A 24 -9.43 1.14 -8.15
N CYS A 25 -9.17 1.28 -6.85
CA CYS A 25 -9.10 0.17 -5.91
C CYS A 25 -10.50 -0.09 -5.33
N PRO A 26 -11.20 -1.17 -5.72
CA PRO A 26 -12.58 -1.41 -5.29
C PRO A 26 -12.65 -1.63 -3.77
N ARG A 27 -13.57 -0.92 -3.10
CA ARG A 27 -13.79 -1.09 -1.65
C ARG A 27 -14.33 -2.49 -1.35
N GLY A 28 -13.86 -3.08 -0.25
CA GLY A 28 -14.30 -4.41 0.18
C GLY A 28 -13.83 -5.55 -0.73
N ARG A 29 -12.79 -5.31 -1.53
CA ARG A 29 -12.15 -6.30 -2.40
C ARG A 29 -10.65 -6.31 -2.15
N ILE A 30 -10.01 -7.40 -2.55
CA ILE A 30 -8.55 -7.52 -2.54
C ILE A 30 -8.02 -6.93 -3.85
N THR A 31 -6.91 -6.20 -3.77
CA THR A 31 -6.15 -5.72 -4.93
C THR A 31 -4.68 -6.03 -4.69
N GLU A 32 -4.02 -6.60 -5.70
CA GLU A 32 -2.61 -6.94 -5.65
C GLU A 32 -1.78 -5.91 -6.43
N ILE A 33 -0.68 -5.46 -5.83
CA ILE A 33 0.31 -4.60 -6.46
C ILE A 33 1.60 -5.40 -6.61
N ALA A 34 1.78 -6.03 -7.76
CA ALA A 34 2.95 -6.85 -8.09
C ALA A 34 3.93 -6.11 -9.02
N GLY A 35 5.20 -6.54 -9.00
CA GLY A 35 6.24 -5.93 -9.82
C GLY A 35 7.65 -6.18 -9.25
N PRO A 36 8.70 -5.94 -10.04
CA PRO A 36 10.07 -6.09 -9.59
C PRO A 36 10.44 -5.08 -8.50
N ARG A 37 11.53 -5.35 -7.78
CA ARG A 37 12.09 -4.40 -6.82
C ARG A 37 12.35 -3.05 -7.51
N SER A 38 12.01 -1.97 -6.81
CA SER A 38 12.11 -0.60 -7.30
C SER A 38 11.18 -0.23 -8.48
N SER A 39 10.13 -0.99 -8.76
CA SER A 39 9.12 -0.61 -9.77
C SER A 39 8.13 0.48 -9.33
N GLY A 40 8.23 0.96 -8.07
CA GLY A 40 7.32 1.96 -7.51
C GLY A 40 6.15 1.41 -6.69
N ARG A 41 6.11 0.10 -6.40
CA ARG A 41 5.05 -0.53 -5.57
C ARG A 41 4.82 0.19 -4.24
N THR A 42 5.88 0.45 -3.50
CA THR A 42 5.82 1.14 -2.20
C THR A 42 5.37 2.59 -2.36
N SER A 43 5.81 3.28 -3.42
CA SER A 43 5.35 4.64 -3.72
C SER A 43 3.86 4.67 -4.04
N LEU A 44 3.36 3.66 -4.76
CA LEU A 44 1.93 3.51 -5.03
C LEU A 44 1.14 3.15 -3.76
N LEU A 45 1.69 2.30 -2.89
CA LEU A 45 1.10 2.02 -1.59
C LEU A 45 0.97 3.30 -0.74
N HIS A 46 2.03 4.09 -0.62
CA HIS A 46 1.98 5.39 0.08
C HIS A 46 0.93 6.32 -0.52
N SER A 47 0.78 6.31 -1.85
CA SER A 47 -0.24 7.10 -2.55
C SER A 47 -1.67 6.71 -2.15
N ILE A 48 -1.94 5.40 -2.05
CA ILE A 48 -3.23 4.87 -1.62
C ILE A 48 -3.50 5.23 -0.15
N LEU A 49 -2.49 5.07 0.72
CA LEU A 49 -2.58 5.44 2.14
C LEU A 49 -2.83 6.94 2.33
N ALA A 50 -2.14 7.79 1.55
CA ALA A 50 -2.31 9.24 1.60
C ALA A 50 -3.74 9.65 1.24
N ALA A 51 -4.30 9.07 0.18
CA ALA A 51 -5.66 9.38 -0.22
C ALA A 51 -6.74 8.80 0.71
N ALA A 52 -6.51 7.64 1.34
CA ALA A 52 -7.42 7.14 2.38
C ALA A 52 -7.41 8.08 3.60
N THR A 53 -6.23 8.39 4.11
CA THR A 53 -6.08 9.25 5.29
C THR A 53 -6.56 10.69 5.06
N SER A 54 -6.41 11.24 3.85
CA SER A 54 -6.95 12.55 3.47
C SER A 54 -8.48 12.60 3.39
N ARG A 55 -9.14 11.44 3.27
CA ARG A 55 -10.60 11.29 3.33
C ARG A 55 -11.09 11.06 4.76
N ASP A 56 -10.24 11.32 5.76
CA ASP A 56 -10.53 11.10 7.18
C ASP A 56 -10.72 9.62 7.56
N GLU A 57 -10.22 8.71 6.72
CA GLU A 57 -10.28 7.28 7.00
C GLU A 57 -9.05 6.82 7.80
N PHE A 58 -9.27 5.93 8.77
CA PHE A 58 -8.17 5.20 9.39
C PHE A 58 -7.65 4.13 8.43
N ALA A 59 -6.32 4.03 8.35
CA ALA A 59 -5.61 3.07 7.52
C ALA A 59 -4.77 2.14 8.39
N VAL A 60 -4.59 0.91 7.93
CA VAL A 60 -3.68 -0.05 8.57
C VAL A 60 -2.63 -0.49 7.57
N LEU A 61 -1.37 -0.47 7.99
CA LEU A 61 -0.26 -1.09 7.28
C LEU A 61 0.26 -2.26 8.12
N VAL A 62 0.05 -3.46 7.60
CA VAL A 62 0.67 -4.69 8.10
C VAL A 62 1.97 -4.89 7.34
N ASP A 63 3.08 -4.64 8.01
CA ASP A 63 4.43 -4.72 7.44
C ASP A 63 5.07 -6.07 7.84
N ALA A 64 5.24 -6.94 6.85
CA ALA A 64 5.83 -8.24 7.09
C ALA A 64 7.33 -8.16 7.38
N THR A 65 8.06 -7.24 6.76
CA THR A 65 9.54 -7.23 6.75
C THR A 65 10.17 -6.06 7.50
N ASP A 66 9.36 -5.20 8.12
CA ASP A 66 9.83 -3.99 8.82
C ASP A 66 10.57 -3.03 7.89
N SER A 67 10.08 -2.94 6.64
CA SER A 67 10.65 -2.12 5.56
C SER A 67 9.97 -0.76 5.40
N PHE A 68 8.90 -0.49 6.15
CA PHE A 68 8.21 0.78 6.10
C PHE A 68 9.05 1.94 6.63
N ASP A 69 9.11 3.04 5.87
CA ASP A 69 9.76 4.29 6.28
C ASP A 69 8.71 5.41 6.52
N PRO A 70 8.45 5.78 7.78
CA PRO A 70 7.48 6.84 8.12
C PRO A 70 7.82 8.20 7.51
N CYS A 71 9.10 8.52 7.33
CA CYS A 71 9.53 9.78 6.74
C CYS A 71 9.10 9.89 5.27
N SER A 72 9.37 8.84 4.48
CA SER A 72 8.92 8.75 3.08
C SER A 72 7.40 8.73 2.94
N ALA A 73 6.69 8.08 3.87
CA ALA A 73 5.22 8.07 3.89
C ALA A 73 4.64 9.47 4.18
N SER A 74 5.17 10.16 5.18
CA SER A 74 4.76 11.53 5.50
C SER A 74 5.07 12.49 4.34
N ALA A 75 6.23 12.37 3.71
CA ALA A 75 6.60 13.16 2.53
C ALA A 75 5.67 12.91 1.33
N ALA A 76 5.08 11.71 1.22
CA ALA A 76 4.08 11.36 0.22
C ALA A 76 2.65 11.84 0.57
N GLY A 77 2.46 12.47 1.74
CA GLY A 77 1.16 13.01 2.17
C GLY A 77 0.33 12.06 3.04
N VAL A 78 0.92 10.97 3.55
CA VAL A 78 0.23 10.08 4.49
C VAL A 78 0.07 10.77 5.85
N GLU A 79 -1.16 10.84 6.35
CA GLU A 79 -1.42 11.36 7.69
C GLU A 79 -1.10 10.28 8.74
N LEU A 80 0.13 10.32 9.30
CA LEU A 80 0.62 9.27 10.19
C LEU A 80 -0.22 9.09 11.48
N SER A 81 -0.94 10.13 11.94
CA SER A 81 -1.88 10.03 13.07
C SER A 81 -3.07 9.11 12.80
N LYS A 82 -3.38 8.84 11.53
CA LYS A 82 -4.47 7.95 11.09
C LYS A 82 -3.95 6.59 10.57
N LEU A 83 -2.65 6.37 10.60
CA LEU A 83 -2.02 5.13 10.15
C LEU A 83 -1.65 4.25 11.34
N THR A 84 -2.29 3.08 11.44
CA THR A 84 -1.84 2.02 12.35
C THR A 84 -0.78 1.18 11.66
N TRP A 85 0.41 1.13 12.22
CA TRP A 85 1.52 0.33 11.71
C TRP A 85 1.71 -0.94 12.56
N ILE A 86 1.50 -2.11 11.94
CA ILE A 86 1.67 -3.42 12.57
C ILE A 86 2.95 -4.04 12.03
N ARG A 87 3.91 -4.29 12.92
CA ARG A 87 5.26 -4.78 12.59
C ARG A 87 5.36 -6.26 12.89
N CYS A 88 5.63 -7.08 11.86
CA CYS A 88 5.67 -8.54 12.00
C CYS A 88 7.10 -9.13 12.03
N ASN A 89 8.14 -8.30 11.90
CA ASN A 89 9.55 -8.67 12.08
C ASN A 89 9.99 -9.90 11.25
N GLY A 90 9.61 -9.94 9.98
CA GLY A 90 9.92 -11.03 9.04
C GLY A 90 8.99 -12.24 9.11
N ASN A 91 8.00 -12.25 10.01
CA ASN A 91 7.06 -13.37 10.15
C ASN A 91 5.81 -13.16 9.29
N VAL A 92 5.80 -13.79 8.12
CA VAL A 92 4.68 -13.73 7.15
C VAL A 92 3.39 -14.32 7.71
N GLU A 93 3.45 -15.40 8.50
CA GLU A 93 2.24 -15.99 9.10
C GLU A 93 1.58 -15.03 10.10
N HIS A 94 2.39 -14.30 10.88
CA HIS A 94 1.89 -13.25 11.76
C HIS A 94 1.26 -12.10 10.97
N ALA A 95 1.88 -11.70 9.85
CA ALA A 95 1.35 -10.66 8.98
C ALA A 95 -0.02 -11.06 8.40
N MET A 96 -0.15 -12.30 7.91
CA MET A 96 -1.43 -12.82 7.41
C MET A 96 -2.50 -12.84 8.51
N ARG A 97 -2.18 -13.32 9.72
CA ARG A 97 -3.12 -13.32 10.85
C ARG A 97 -3.52 -11.93 11.29
N ALA A 98 -2.58 -10.98 11.31
CA ALA A 98 -2.87 -9.60 11.65
C ALA A 98 -3.81 -8.96 10.63
N ALA A 99 -3.56 -9.17 9.33
CA ALA A 99 -4.44 -8.69 8.27
C ALA A 99 -5.86 -9.25 8.42
N ASP A 100 -5.99 -10.57 8.67
CA ASP A 100 -7.27 -11.24 8.89
C ASP A 100 -8.06 -10.64 10.07
N LEU A 101 -7.41 -10.48 11.23
CA LEU A 101 -8.03 -9.90 12.43
C LEU A 101 -8.50 -8.45 12.20
N VAL A 102 -7.68 -7.65 11.52
CA VAL A 102 -7.97 -6.25 11.24
C VAL A 102 -9.15 -6.12 10.27
N ILE A 103 -9.19 -6.92 9.21
CA ILE A 103 -10.31 -6.94 8.26
C ILE A 103 -11.61 -7.29 8.98
N HIS A 104 -11.60 -8.30 9.86
CA HIS A 104 -12.77 -8.70 10.64
C HIS A 104 -13.22 -7.67 11.66
N SER A 105 -12.32 -6.84 12.21
CA SER A 105 -12.70 -5.76 13.12
C SER A 105 -13.47 -4.62 12.44
N GLY A 106 -13.32 -4.45 11.12
CA GLY A 106 -13.92 -3.36 10.36
C GLY A 106 -13.42 -1.97 10.77
N GLY A 107 -14.05 -0.92 10.22
CA GLY A 107 -13.76 0.47 10.59
C GLY A 107 -12.54 1.12 9.91
N PHE A 108 -11.85 0.40 9.02
CA PHE A 108 -10.71 0.92 8.26
C PHE A 108 -11.09 1.19 6.80
N GLY A 109 -10.61 2.31 6.24
CA GLY A 109 -10.81 2.64 4.82
C GLY A 109 -9.91 1.82 3.90
N VAL A 110 -8.72 1.45 4.40
CA VAL A 110 -7.76 0.59 3.71
C VAL A 110 -6.97 -0.24 4.72
N VAL A 111 -6.75 -1.52 4.38
CA VAL A 111 -5.82 -2.41 5.07
C VAL A 111 -4.81 -2.86 4.03
N ALA A 112 -3.56 -2.46 4.20
CA ALA A 112 -2.46 -2.83 3.33
C ALA A 112 -1.61 -3.90 3.99
N LEU A 113 -1.31 -4.96 3.25
CA LEU A 113 -0.36 -6.01 3.63
C LEU A 113 0.87 -5.86 2.74
N ASP A 114 1.99 -5.42 3.31
CA ASP A 114 3.26 -5.30 2.58
C ASP A 114 4.09 -6.58 2.72
N LEU A 115 4.24 -7.26 1.57
CA LEU A 115 5.05 -8.46 1.40
C LEU A 115 6.21 -8.24 0.42
N ALA A 116 6.50 -6.99 0.03
CA ALA A 116 7.34 -6.67 -1.13
C ALA A 116 8.78 -7.22 -1.04
N GLU A 117 9.33 -7.34 0.17
CA GLU A 117 10.68 -7.87 0.45
C GLU A 117 10.62 -9.25 1.15
N ALA A 118 9.45 -9.88 1.25
CA ALA A 118 9.32 -11.21 1.82
C ALA A 118 9.99 -12.26 0.91
N ALA A 119 10.68 -13.23 1.52
CA ALA A 119 11.32 -14.31 0.77
C ALA A 119 10.27 -15.21 0.08
N GLU A 120 10.55 -15.63 -1.15
CA GLU A 120 9.68 -16.50 -1.94
C GLU A 120 9.33 -17.80 -1.20
N SER A 121 10.28 -18.36 -0.44
CA SER A 121 10.08 -19.54 0.39
C SER A 121 9.08 -19.33 1.54
N ALA A 122 8.89 -18.08 2.00
CA ALA A 122 7.90 -17.73 3.00
C ALA A 122 6.52 -17.50 2.36
N LEU A 123 6.48 -16.88 1.17
CA LEU A 123 5.23 -16.68 0.41
C LEU A 123 4.61 -18.00 -0.05
N ASN A 124 5.42 -18.95 -0.51
CA ASN A 124 4.97 -20.28 -0.94
C ASN A 124 4.36 -21.14 0.18
N ARG A 125 4.51 -20.72 1.44
CA ARG A 125 3.91 -21.42 2.60
C ARG A 125 2.55 -20.86 2.97
N ILE A 126 2.13 -19.72 2.41
CA ILE A 126 0.83 -19.16 2.67
C ILE A 126 -0.22 -20.10 2.07
N PRO A 127 -1.10 -20.71 2.90
CA PRO A 127 -2.16 -21.57 2.38
C PRO A 127 -3.05 -20.78 1.42
N SER A 128 -3.51 -21.39 0.34
CA SER A 128 -4.48 -20.74 -0.56
C SER A 128 -5.76 -20.31 0.17
N THR A 129 -6.11 -20.99 1.26
CA THR A 129 -7.24 -20.65 2.13
C THR A 129 -7.07 -19.36 2.92
N ALA A 130 -5.87 -18.79 2.98
CA ALA A 130 -5.63 -17.52 3.69
C ALA A 130 -6.11 -16.29 2.89
N TRP A 131 -6.61 -16.48 1.67
CA TRP A 131 -7.03 -15.42 0.75
C TRP A 131 -8.56 -15.41 0.50
N PHE A 132 -9.33 -16.31 1.13
CA PHE A 132 -10.77 -16.50 0.91
C PHE A 132 -11.58 -16.34 2.19
#